data_AF-A0ABD1SHZ4-F1
#
_entry.id   AF-A0ABD1SHZ4-F1
#
_cell.length_a   1.000
_cell.length_b   1.000
_cell.length_c   1.000
_cell.angle_alpha   90.00
_cell.angle_beta   90.00
_cell.angle_gamma   90.00
#
_symmetry.space_group_name_H-M   'P 1'
#
loop_
_entity.id
_entity.type
_entity.pdbx_description
1 polymer ?
#
loop_
_entity_poly.entity_id
_entity_poly.type
_entity_poly.pdbx_seq_one_letter_code
_entity_poly.pdbx_strand_id
1 'polypeptide(L)'
;MGEERGLHASIEADVKNLLQGKTYAELEAMQSQIESQMRSGTAKVVEYWEAILKRLHIYKAKACLKEIHTKMLHKHLERLEKPLGGEDIKLESSRLDEEDSDEDVNDAESPSPEPILNEEVQEEEAAEGSYSPQLLHGDEEEEAIDPEEDRALLERKRMAVLEERRLQELASRPTPEDNNFEKKALKAMGAMEEGDAVFGSNDEVNVDSQVYWWHDKYRPRKPKYFNRVHTGYEWNKYNQTHYDHDNPPPKIVQGYKFNIFYPDLVDKSKAPIYTIEKDGDSIETCIIRFHAGPPYEDIAFRIVNKEWEYSHKKGFKCTFERGILHVYFNFKRYRYRR
;
A
#
# COMPACT_ATOMS: atom_id res chain seq x y z
N MET A 1 13.74 -3.47 5.60
CA MET A 1 12.82 -3.22 6.72
C MET A 1 12.09 -1.92 6.40
N GLY A 2 10.82 -2.01 6.01
CA GLY A 2 10.04 -0.85 5.59
C GLY A 2 9.50 -0.11 6.80
N GLU A 3 9.67 1.20 6.82
CA GLU A 3 9.18 2.12 7.85
C GLU A 3 7.68 1.93 8.06
N GLU A 4 7.30 1.38 9.21
CA GLU A 4 5.90 1.30 9.64
C GLU A 4 5.43 2.73 9.91
N ARG A 5 4.41 3.16 9.16
CA ARG A 5 3.71 4.43 9.40
C ARG A 5 3.30 4.47 10.85
N GLY A 6 3.93 5.37 11.61
CA GLY A 6 3.72 5.53 13.04
C GLY A 6 2.25 5.74 13.34
N LEU A 7 1.61 4.70 13.86
CA LEU A 7 0.33 4.82 14.53
C LEU A 7 0.56 5.67 15.77
N HIS A 8 -0.39 6.55 16.10
CA HIS A 8 -0.28 7.47 17.23
C HIS A 8 0.33 6.77 18.46
N ALA A 9 1.47 7.25 18.98
CA ALA A 9 2.15 6.66 20.14
C ALA A 9 1.23 6.47 21.37
N SER A 10 0.16 7.26 21.46
CA SER A 10 -0.91 7.11 22.46
C SER A 10 -1.66 5.78 22.33
N ILE A 11 -2.02 5.39 21.10
CA ILE A 11 -2.73 4.14 20.81
C ILE A 11 -1.84 2.95 21.15
N GLU A 12 -0.56 3.02 20.80
CA GLU A 12 0.41 1.95 21.09
C GLU A 12 0.60 1.73 22.60
N ALA A 13 0.64 2.82 23.38
CA ALA A 13 0.75 2.74 24.84
C ALA A 13 -0.50 2.08 25.46
N ASP A 14 -1.70 2.47 25.01
CA ASP A 14 -2.96 1.91 25.49
C ASP A 14 -3.09 0.42 25.15
N VAL A 15 -2.73 0.03 23.92
CA VAL A 15 -2.69 -1.38 23.49
C VAL A 15 -1.67 -2.18 24.30
N LYS A 16 -0.49 -1.61 24.55
CA LYS A 16 0.55 -2.24 25.38
C LYS A 16 0.02 -2.50 26.79
N ASN A 17 -0.62 -1.52 27.41
CA ASN A 17 -1.23 -1.65 28.74
C ASN A 17 -2.35 -2.68 28.76
N LEU A 18 -3.17 -2.74 27.69
CA LEU A 18 -4.28 -3.69 27.59
C LEU A 18 -3.82 -5.14 27.42
N LEU A 19 -2.70 -5.38 26.73
CA LEU A 19 -2.18 -6.71 26.43
C LEU A 19 -1.18 -7.23 27.48
N GLN A 20 -0.62 -6.35 28.30
CA GLN A 20 0.35 -6.71 29.33
C GLN A 20 -0.33 -7.43 30.51
N GLY A 21 0.25 -8.57 30.92
CA GLY A 21 -0.20 -9.31 32.11
C GLY A 21 -1.31 -10.34 31.86
N LYS A 22 -1.84 -10.45 30.64
CA LYS A 22 -2.87 -11.44 30.29
C LYS A 22 -2.30 -12.83 30.05
N THR A 23 -3.11 -13.86 30.33
CA THR A 23 -2.75 -15.26 30.08
C THR A 23 -2.85 -15.61 28.59
N TYR A 24 -2.23 -16.72 28.16
CA TYR A 24 -2.30 -17.14 26.76
C TYR A 24 -3.76 -17.35 26.30
N ALA A 25 -4.57 -17.98 27.15
CA ALA A 25 -5.99 -18.24 26.87
C ALA A 25 -6.82 -16.96 26.72
N GLU A 26 -6.58 -15.94 27.56
CA GLU A 26 -7.25 -14.64 27.45
C GLU A 26 -6.87 -13.90 26.16
N LEU A 27 -5.60 -13.96 25.76
CA LEU A 27 -5.13 -13.37 24.50
C LEU A 27 -5.75 -14.08 23.28
N GLU A 28 -5.97 -15.38 23.36
CA GLU A 28 -6.62 -16.17 22.30
C GLU A 28 -8.12 -15.90 22.18
N ALA A 29 -8.82 -15.77 23.30
CA ALA A 29 -10.21 -15.32 23.32
C ALA A 29 -10.35 -13.91 22.72
N MET A 30 -9.44 -13.00 23.09
CA MET A 30 -9.42 -11.63 22.56
C MET A 30 -9.15 -11.60 21.05
N GLN A 31 -8.21 -12.41 20.55
CA GLN A 31 -7.99 -12.54 19.10
C GLN A 31 -9.28 -12.97 18.39
N SER A 32 -9.95 -14.01 18.91
CA SER A 32 -11.16 -14.57 18.30
C SER A 32 -12.31 -13.55 18.28
N GLN A 33 -12.43 -12.76 19.35
CA GLN A 33 -13.40 -11.67 19.43
C GLN A 33 -13.10 -10.55 18.43
N ILE A 34 -11.85 -10.13 18.30
CA ILE A 34 -11.43 -9.08 17.36
C ILE A 34 -11.65 -9.55 15.91
N GLU A 35 -11.23 -10.77 15.58
CA GLU A 35 -11.45 -11.35 14.25
C GLU A 35 -12.93 -11.48 13.90
N SER A 36 -13.78 -11.86 14.86
CA SER A 36 -15.23 -11.89 14.70
C SER A 36 -15.80 -10.49 14.43
N GLN A 37 -15.36 -9.47 15.19
CA GLN A 37 -15.78 -8.08 14.99
C GLN A 37 -15.31 -7.48 13.66
N MET A 38 -14.15 -7.90 13.16
CA MET A 38 -13.66 -7.53 11.84
C MET A 38 -14.51 -8.18 10.73
N ARG A 39 -14.87 -9.46 10.88
CA ARG A 39 -15.73 -10.18 9.92
C ARG A 39 -17.16 -9.62 9.87
N SER A 40 -17.68 -9.13 11.00
CA SER A 40 -19.02 -8.54 11.07
C SER A 40 -19.09 -7.09 10.58
N GLY A 41 -17.99 -6.52 10.08
CA GLY A 41 -17.96 -5.16 9.52
C GLY A 41 -18.28 -4.03 10.53
N THR A 42 -18.25 -4.34 11.83
CA THR A 42 -18.65 -3.41 12.90
C THR A 42 -17.46 -2.60 13.44
N ALA A 43 -16.25 -2.87 12.92
CA ALA A 43 -15.02 -2.21 13.32
C ALA A 43 -14.92 -0.80 12.72
N LYS A 44 -15.07 0.23 13.57
CA LYS A 44 -14.96 1.64 13.16
C LYS A 44 -13.55 2.07 12.71
N VAL A 45 -12.50 1.37 13.16
CA VAL A 45 -11.10 1.69 12.84
C VAL A 45 -10.34 0.40 12.55
N VAL A 46 -10.27 0.02 11.28
CA VAL A 46 -9.64 -1.25 10.84
C VAL A 46 -8.15 -1.25 11.15
N GLU A 47 -7.46 -0.13 10.91
CA GLU A 47 -6.01 0.03 11.15
C GLU A 47 -5.61 -0.20 12.62
N TYR A 48 -6.48 0.20 13.57
CA TYR A 48 -6.27 0.00 15.00
C TYR A 48 -6.32 -1.48 15.38
N TRP A 49 -7.29 -2.23 14.86
CA TRP A 49 -7.42 -3.66 15.15
C TRP A 49 -6.33 -4.49 14.50
N GLU A 50 -5.87 -4.10 13.31
CA GLU A 50 -4.72 -4.74 12.65
C GLU A 50 -3.42 -4.55 13.45
N ALA A 51 -3.19 -3.35 13.97
CA ALA A 51 -2.05 -3.07 14.85
C ALA A 51 -2.09 -3.92 16.13
N ILE A 52 -3.28 -4.07 16.73
CA ILE A 52 -3.48 -4.95 17.87
C ILE A 52 -3.18 -6.40 17.50
N LEU A 53 -3.70 -6.90 16.39
CA LEU A 53 -3.47 -8.29 15.97
C LEU A 53 -1.99 -8.58 15.75
N LYS A 54 -1.25 -7.69 15.07
CA LYS A 54 0.21 -7.81 14.92
C LYS A 54 0.92 -7.91 16.26
N ARG A 55 0.56 -7.05 17.22
CA ARG A 55 1.18 -7.03 18.55
C ARG A 55 0.76 -8.23 19.41
N LEU A 56 -0.47 -8.70 19.27
CA LEU A 56 -1.05 -9.81 20.04
C LEU A 56 -0.29 -11.11 19.79
N HIS A 57 0.21 -11.36 18.58
CA HIS A 57 1.08 -12.52 18.28
C HIS A 57 2.37 -12.50 19.11
N ILE A 58 2.98 -11.33 19.27
CA ILE A 58 4.20 -11.15 20.09
C ILE A 58 3.88 -11.41 21.57
N TYR A 59 2.74 -10.92 22.07
CA TYR A 59 2.32 -11.15 23.45
C TYR A 59 1.91 -12.60 23.72
N LYS A 60 1.28 -13.28 22.76
CA LYS A 60 1.00 -14.73 22.85
C LYS A 60 2.28 -15.54 22.99
N ALA A 61 3.30 -15.24 22.17
CA ALA A 61 4.61 -15.91 22.27
C ALA A 61 5.26 -15.65 23.64
N LYS A 62 5.23 -14.41 24.13
CA LYS A 62 5.74 -14.05 25.46
C LYS A 62 4.98 -14.74 26.60
N ALA A 63 3.65 -14.82 26.51
CA ALA A 63 2.82 -15.50 27.51
C ALA A 63 3.08 -17.02 27.52
N CYS A 64 3.18 -17.64 26.34
CA CYS A 64 3.52 -19.05 26.20
C CYS A 64 4.89 -19.37 26.84
N LEU A 65 5.91 -18.54 26.56
CA LEU A 65 7.23 -18.69 27.16
C LEU A 65 7.17 -18.58 28.69
N LYS A 66 6.40 -17.61 29.22
CA LYS A 66 6.20 -17.47 30.67
C LYS A 66 5.51 -18.69 31.28
N GLU A 67 4.49 -19.24 30.63
CA GLU A 67 3.80 -20.46 31.11
C GLU A 67 4.73 -21.69 31.09
N ILE A 68 5.56 -21.83 30.06
CA ILE A 68 6.56 -22.91 30.01
C ILE A 68 7.57 -22.72 31.14
N HIS A 69 8.05 -21.50 31.33
CA HIS A 69 9.01 -21.18 32.38
C HIS A 69 8.44 -21.45 33.78
N THR A 70 7.21 -21.02 34.07
CA THR A 70 6.56 -21.31 35.36
C THR A 70 6.30 -22.80 35.57
N LYS A 71 5.96 -23.55 34.53
CA LYS A 71 5.83 -25.02 34.58
C LYS A 71 7.17 -25.70 34.85
N MET A 72 8.26 -25.23 34.23
CA MET A 72 9.60 -25.75 34.48
C MET A 72 10.07 -25.46 35.91
N LEU A 73 9.83 -24.24 36.40
CA LEU A 73 10.13 -23.87 37.77
C LEU A 73 9.34 -24.70 38.78
N HIS A 74 8.04 -24.92 38.56
CA HIS A 74 7.26 -25.82 39.40
C HIS A 74 7.84 -27.24 39.42
N LYS A 75 8.17 -27.82 38.26
CA LYS A 75 8.81 -29.14 38.19
C LYS A 75 10.16 -29.19 38.89
N HIS A 76 10.94 -28.11 38.83
CA HIS A 76 12.22 -28.01 39.53
C HIS A 76 12.02 -27.93 41.05
N LEU A 77 11.05 -27.13 41.50
CA LEU A 77 10.69 -26.98 42.91
C LEU A 77 10.15 -28.30 43.49
N GLU A 78 9.26 -28.99 42.77
CA GLU A 78 8.75 -30.32 43.15
C GLU A 78 9.87 -31.38 43.28
N ARG A 79 10.95 -31.28 42.48
CA ARG A 79 12.12 -32.16 42.61
C ARG A 79 12.93 -31.86 43.86
N LEU A 80 12.98 -30.59 44.28
CA LEU A 80 13.69 -30.16 45.49
C LEU A 80 12.89 -30.41 46.76
N GLU A 81 11.56 -30.34 46.69
CA GLU A 81 10.66 -30.51 47.83
C GLU A 81 10.39 -31.97 48.18
N LYS A 82 10.63 -32.91 47.24
CA LYS A 82 10.71 -34.34 47.58
C LYS A 82 11.92 -34.57 48.49
N PRO A 83 11.72 -34.89 49.78
CA PRO A 83 12.83 -35.14 50.68
C PRO A 83 13.57 -36.40 50.22
N LEU A 84 14.89 -36.42 50.40
CA LEU A 84 15.66 -37.65 50.53
C LEU A 84 14.95 -38.56 51.56
N GLY A 85 14.15 -39.51 51.06
CA GLY A 85 13.66 -40.67 51.80
C GLY A 85 14.13 -41.88 51.01
N GLY A 86 15.20 -42.52 51.50
CA GLY A 86 15.95 -43.54 50.77
C GLY A 86 15.20 -44.85 50.56
N GLU A 87 15.58 -45.55 49.49
CA GLU A 87 16.04 -46.95 49.50
C GLU A 87 16.38 -47.39 48.05
N ASP A 88 17.64 -47.80 47.89
CA ASP A 88 18.25 -48.81 47.01
C ASP A 88 17.95 -48.94 45.49
N ILE A 89 19.02 -48.69 44.72
CA ILE A 89 19.59 -49.48 43.60
C ILE A 89 18.61 -50.29 42.72
N LYS A 90 18.45 -49.89 41.46
CA LYS A 90 18.67 -50.83 40.33
C LYS A 90 19.04 -50.12 39.03
N LEU A 91 20.31 -50.27 38.69
CA LEU A 91 20.84 -50.14 37.34
C LEU A 91 20.17 -51.21 36.45
N GLU A 92 19.43 -50.81 35.43
CA GLU A 92 19.37 -51.58 34.18
C GLU A 92 19.52 -50.62 32.99
N SER A 93 20.78 -50.54 32.56
CA SER A 93 21.16 -50.32 31.18
C SER A 93 21.25 -51.69 30.51
N SER A 94 20.41 -51.91 29.49
CA SER A 94 20.54 -52.90 28.42
C SER A 94 19.73 -52.37 27.22
N ARG A 95 20.26 -51.48 26.35
CA ARG A 95 21.18 -51.74 25.22
C ARG A 95 20.50 -52.70 24.22
N LEU A 96 20.14 -52.29 22.99
CA LEU A 96 20.97 -52.18 21.76
C LEU A 96 19.98 -52.04 20.54
N ASP A 97 20.22 -51.49 19.34
CA ASP A 97 21.38 -51.29 18.43
C ASP A 97 21.06 -50.04 17.53
N GLU A 98 21.93 -49.07 17.19
CA GLU A 98 23.13 -49.05 16.29
C GLU A 98 22.79 -49.51 14.84
N GLU A 99 23.11 -48.84 13.72
CA GLU A 99 24.33 -48.15 13.20
C GLU A 99 23.86 -47.05 12.17
N ASP A 100 24.62 -46.06 11.66
CA ASP A 100 26.03 -46.00 11.24
C ASP A 100 26.47 -44.53 10.90
N SER A 101 27.78 -44.26 11.04
CA SER A 101 28.75 -43.28 10.45
C SER A 101 28.32 -41.98 9.70
N ASP A 102 29.06 -40.86 9.64
CA ASP A 102 30.45 -40.45 9.95
C ASP A 102 30.58 -38.89 9.98
N GLU A 103 31.65 -38.37 10.63
CA GLU A 103 32.42 -37.12 10.37
C GLU A 103 31.73 -35.72 10.41
N ASP A 104 32.29 -34.58 10.84
CA ASP A 104 33.49 -34.16 11.58
C ASP A 104 33.36 -32.61 11.82
N VAL A 105 33.99 -32.10 12.89
CA VAL A 105 34.40 -30.71 13.26
C VAL A 105 33.54 -29.43 13.11
N ASN A 106 33.71 -28.61 14.17
CA ASN A 106 33.73 -27.14 14.30
C ASN A 106 32.39 -26.41 14.55
N ASP A 107 32.11 -25.99 15.77
CA ASP A 107 32.74 -24.93 16.61
C ASP A 107 32.08 -23.55 16.37
N ALA A 108 31.87 -22.90 17.49
CA ALA A 108 30.95 -21.81 17.75
C ALA A 108 31.30 -20.50 17.01
N GLU A 109 30.30 -19.61 16.86
CA GLU A 109 30.46 -18.21 17.24
C GLU A 109 29.14 -17.42 17.14
N SER A 110 28.74 -16.83 18.25
CA SER A 110 27.98 -15.57 18.32
C SER A 110 28.67 -14.78 19.45
N PRO A 111 29.31 -13.64 19.16
CA PRO A 111 30.20 -12.99 20.11
C PRO A 111 29.38 -12.25 21.18
N SER A 112 29.67 -12.56 22.44
CA SER A 112 29.36 -11.72 23.60
C SER A 112 30.57 -10.81 23.85
N PRO A 113 30.42 -9.49 24.04
CA PRO A 113 31.56 -8.63 24.34
C PRO A 113 31.85 -8.69 25.84
N GLU A 114 33.05 -9.14 26.19
CA GLU A 114 33.62 -8.96 27.52
C GLU A 114 34.68 -7.84 27.53
N PRO A 115 34.95 -7.25 28.71
CA PRO A 115 35.63 -5.97 28.87
C PRO A 115 37.16 -6.10 28.86
N ILE A 116 37.83 -5.07 28.35
CA ILE A 116 39.30 -4.99 28.31
C ILE A 116 39.83 -4.51 29.66
N LEU A 117 40.74 -5.28 30.26
CA LEU A 117 41.47 -4.96 31.48
C LEU A 117 42.79 -4.22 31.16
N ASN A 118 42.90 -3.02 31.74
CA ASN A 118 44.02 -2.40 32.47
C ASN A 118 45.47 -2.46 31.96
N GLU A 119 46.09 -1.27 31.87
CA GLU A 119 47.40 -1.00 32.49
C GLU A 119 47.37 0.34 33.27
N GLU A 120 47.22 0.16 34.58
CA GLU A 120 47.59 0.93 35.78
C GLU A 120 47.91 2.45 35.78
N VAL A 121 47.00 3.17 36.47
CA VAL A 121 47.17 4.11 37.62
C VAL A 121 47.93 5.43 37.46
N GLN A 122 47.20 6.55 37.62
CA GLN A 122 47.51 7.58 38.63
C GLN A 122 46.22 8.28 39.10
N GLU A 123 46.01 8.26 40.41
CA GLU A 123 44.92 8.89 41.15
C GLU A 123 44.97 10.41 41.01
N GLU A 124 43.84 11.06 40.70
CA GLU A 124 43.57 12.40 41.21
C GLU A 124 42.17 12.44 41.82
N GLU A 125 42.13 12.80 43.09
CA GLU A 125 40.91 12.90 43.90
C GLU A 125 39.90 13.85 43.24
N ALA A 126 38.65 13.39 43.13
CA ALA A 126 37.53 14.23 42.75
C ALA A 126 37.26 15.25 43.88
N ALA A 127 37.84 16.43 43.76
CA ALA A 127 37.54 17.56 44.62
C ALA A 127 36.09 18.03 44.40
N GLU A 128 35.32 17.96 45.47
CA GLU A 128 33.97 18.49 45.63
C GLU A 128 33.95 20.00 45.28
N GLY A 129 33.33 20.40 44.14
CA GLY A 129 33.02 21.82 43.91
C GLY A 129 33.04 22.43 42.49
N SER A 130 33.23 21.70 41.39
CA SER A 130 33.30 22.32 40.05
C SER A 130 31.94 22.50 39.33
N TYR A 131 31.04 23.32 39.88
CA TYR A 131 29.80 23.74 39.19
C TYR A 131 29.95 25.11 38.51
N SER A 132 30.95 25.29 37.65
CA SER A 132 31.01 26.44 36.74
C SER A 132 31.37 25.94 35.34
N PRO A 133 30.60 26.33 34.30
CA PRO A 133 30.90 25.89 32.94
C PRO A 133 32.28 26.41 32.54
N GLN A 134 33.10 25.56 31.95
CA GLN A 134 34.38 25.96 31.39
C GLN A 134 34.15 26.95 30.25
N LEU A 135 34.81 28.11 30.30
CA LEU A 135 34.89 29.02 29.17
C LEU A 135 35.67 28.31 28.05
N LEU A 136 34.96 27.92 26.99
CA LEU A 136 35.56 27.55 25.73
C LEU A 136 36.37 28.77 25.26
N HIS A 137 37.70 28.72 25.33
CA HIS A 137 38.48 29.56 24.43
C HIS A 137 38.08 29.11 23.02
N GLY A 138 37.64 30.06 22.19
CA GLY A 138 37.34 29.73 20.79
C GLY A 138 38.59 29.08 20.23
N ASP A 139 38.48 27.81 19.85
CA ASP A 139 39.54 27.12 19.13
C ASP A 139 39.92 28.03 17.96
N GLU A 140 41.20 28.40 17.90
CA GLU A 140 41.77 29.16 16.77
C GLU A 140 41.80 28.32 15.48
N GLU A 141 41.08 27.21 15.44
CA GLU A 141 40.81 26.34 14.28
C GLU A 141 39.43 26.64 13.67
N GLU A 142 39.04 27.92 13.55
CA GLU A 142 38.25 28.26 12.36
C GLU A 142 39.23 28.34 11.19
N GLU A 143 39.48 27.18 10.57
CA GLU A 143 40.13 27.12 9.26
C GLU A 143 39.35 28.03 8.31
N ALA A 144 39.92 29.19 8.03
CA ALA A 144 39.34 30.12 7.08
C ALA A 144 39.23 29.40 5.73
N ILE A 145 38.00 29.02 5.38
CA ILE A 145 37.71 28.33 4.13
C ILE A 145 38.14 29.25 2.99
N ASP A 146 39.07 28.78 2.16
CA ASP A 146 39.50 29.53 0.99
C ASP A 146 38.28 29.84 0.09
N PRO A 147 38.00 31.11 -0.26
CA PRO A 147 36.87 31.48 -1.11
C PRO A 147 36.86 30.77 -2.48
N GLU A 148 37.98 30.21 -2.93
CA GLU A 148 38.03 29.36 -4.13
C GLU A 148 37.51 27.95 -3.87
N GLU A 149 37.83 27.34 -2.73
CA GLU A 149 37.35 26.01 -2.35
C GLU A 149 35.85 26.01 -2.01
N ASP A 150 35.36 27.03 -1.31
CA ASP A 150 33.93 27.19 -1.03
C ASP A 150 33.10 27.32 -2.32
N ARG A 151 33.60 28.10 -3.29
CA ARG A 151 32.97 28.20 -4.62
C ARG A 151 32.95 26.86 -5.36
N ALA A 152 34.06 26.11 -5.34
CA ALA A 152 34.13 24.80 -5.97
C ALA A 152 33.16 23.80 -5.32
N LEU A 153 33.04 23.82 -3.99
CA LEU A 153 32.07 23.01 -3.25
C LEU A 153 30.62 23.37 -3.64
N LEU A 154 30.34 24.66 -3.78
CA LEU A 154 29.01 25.16 -4.15
C LEU A 154 28.64 24.78 -5.59
N GLU A 155 29.59 24.85 -6.52
CA GLU A 155 29.39 24.38 -7.90
C GLU A 155 29.18 22.87 -7.98
N ARG A 156 29.91 22.08 -7.19
CA ARG A 156 29.70 20.64 -7.09
C ARG A 156 28.32 20.29 -6.54
N LYS A 157 27.85 21.00 -5.51
CA LYS A 157 26.49 20.84 -4.97
C LYS A 157 25.42 21.25 -5.99
N ARG A 158 25.63 22.35 -6.74
CA ARG A 158 24.73 22.75 -7.84
C ARG A 158 24.65 21.71 -8.94
N MET A 159 25.78 21.15 -9.34
CA MET A 159 25.86 20.08 -10.35
C MET A 159 25.12 18.83 -9.86
N ALA A 160 25.28 18.44 -8.59
CA ALA A 160 24.56 17.30 -8.01
C ALA A 160 23.04 17.50 -8.00
N VAL A 161 22.54 18.69 -7.64
CA VAL A 161 21.10 19.01 -7.66
C VAL A 161 20.54 19.03 -9.09
N LEU A 162 21.31 19.55 -10.04
CA LEU A 162 20.93 19.51 -11.46
C LEU A 162 20.89 18.08 -12.01
N GLU A 163 21.84 17.23 -11.60
CA GLU A 163 21.89 15.83 -11.99
C GLU A 163 20.77 15.03 -11.33
N GLU A 164 20.46 15.28 -10.06
CA GLU A 164 19.31 14.70 -9.36
C GLU A 164 17.99 15.12 -10.01
N ARG A 165 17.84 16.39 -10.37
CA ARG A 165 16.69 16.88 -11.15
C ARG A 165 16.60 16.20 -12.51
N ARG A 166 17.74 16.00 -13.20
CA ARG A 166 17.81 15.28 -14.48
C ARG A 166 17.41 13.81 -14.33
N LEU A 167 17.89 13.13 -13.29
CA LEU A 167 17.52 11.74 -12.98
C LEU A 167 16.04 11.63 -12.64
N GLN A 168 15.49 12.61 -11.92
CA GLN A 168 14.06 12.67 -11.60
C GLN A 168 13.20 12.96 -12.84
N GLU A 169 13.68 13.78 -13.78
CA GLU A 169 13.04 14.04 -15.06
C GLU A 169 13.14 12.85 -16.04
N LEU A 170 14.24 12.09 -15.99
CA LEU A 170 14.37 10.82 -16.70
C LEU A 170 13.49 9.71 -16.08
N ALA A 171 13.30 9.72 -14.76
CA ALA A 171 12.42 8.81 -14.05
C ALA A 171 10.92 9.12 -14.25
N SER A 172 10.56 10.37 -14.50
CA SER A 172 9.20 10.77 -14.85
C SER A 172 8.88 10.62 -16.34
N ARG A 173 9.89 10.33 -17.16
CA ARG A 173 9.72 10.04 -18.58
C ARG A 173 9.02 8.68 -18.75
N PRO A 174 7.93 8.59 -19.53
CA PRO A 174 7.16 7.36 -19.65
C PRO A 174 8.07 6.23 -20.16
N THR A 175 8.03 5.09 -19.46
CA THR A 175 8.83 3.92 -19.82
C THR A 175 8.48 3.45 -21.24
N PRO A 176 9.38 2.72 -21.94
CA PRO A 176 9.05 2.17 -23.25
C PRO A 176 7.80 1.26 -23.24
N GLU A 177 7.45 0.66 -22.09
CA GLU A 177 6.22 -0.11 -21.90
C GLU A 177 4.95 0.77 -21.89
N ASP A 178 5.00 1.94 -21.25
CA ASP A 178 3.88 2.90 -21.24
C ASP A 178 3.59 3.46 -22.64
N ASN A 179 4.64 3.69 -23.43
CA ASN A 179 4.50 4.08 -24.84
C ASN A 179 3.83 2.98 -25.69
N ASN A 180 4.04 1.71 -25.34
CA ASN A 180 3.38 0.58 -26.02
C ASN A 180 1.89 0.48 -25.62
N PHE A 181 1.59 0.73 -24.35
CA PHE A 181 0.21 0.84 -23.83
C PHE A 181 -0.58 1.91 -24.59
N GLU A 182 -0.06 3.13 -24.67
CA GLU A 182 -0.72 4.25 -25.37
C GLU A 182 -0.93 3.94 -26.85
N LYS A 183 0.09 3.38 -27.52
CA LYS A 183 -0.02 2.96 -28.93
C LYS A 183 -1.09 1.89 -29.13
N LYS A 184 -1.22 0.93 -28.20
CA LYS A 184 -2.25 -0.12 -28.26
C LYS A 184 -3.65 0.45 -28.03
N ALA A 185 -3.80 1.39 -27.09
CA ALA A 185 -5.04 2.12 -26.84
C ALA A 185 -5.47 2.95 -28.05
N LEU A 186 -4.55 3.75 -28.61
CA LEU A 186 -4.76 4.55 -29.81
C LEU A 186 -5.16 3.68 -31.02
N LYS A 187 -4.45 2.56 -31.23
CA LYS A 187 -4.78 1.61 -32.30
C LYS A 187 -6.17 0.98 -32.14
N ALA A 188 -6.59 0.69 -30.90
CA ALA A 188 -7.92 0.15 -30.62
C ALA A 188 -9.05 1.19 -30.71
N MET A 189 -8.74 2.49 -30.49
CA MET A 189 -9.67 3.61 -30.58
C MET A 189 -9.83 4.20 -31.98
N GLY A 190 -8.87 3.93 -32.87
CA GLY A 190 -8.81 4.56 -34.19
C GLY A 190 -8.24 5.97 -34.16
N ALA A 191 -8.13 6.59 -35.34
CA ALA A 191 -7.61 7.94 -35.49
C ALA A 191 -8.45 8.98 -34.72
N MET A 192 -7.83 10.09 -34.36
CA MET A 192 -8.49 11.12 -33.58
C MET A 192 -9.50 11.88 -34.47
N GLU A 193 -10.78 11.53 -34.40
CA GLU A 193 -11.90 12.23 -35.06
C GLU A 193 -12.13 13.62 -34.46
N GLU A 194 -12.47 14.59 -35.34
CA GLU A 194 -12.67 16.00 -35.04
C GLU A 194 -13.81 16.19 -34.00
N GLY A 195 -13.43 16.48 -32.75
CA GLY A 195 -14.38 16.67 -31.63
C GLY A 195 -14.18 15.76 -30.43
N ASP A 196 -13.35 14.73 -30.53
CA ASP A 196 -13.05 13.90 -29.38
C ASP A 196 -11.93 14.50 -28.48
N ALA A 197 -12.11 14.45 -27.16
CA ALA A 197 -11.13 14.88 -26.17
C ALA A 197 -10.70 13.73 -25.24
N VAL A 198 -9.44 13.75 -24.78
CA VAL A 198 -8.92 12.80 -23.79
C VAL A 198 -9.50 13.15 -22.42
N PHE A 199 -10.09 12.16 -21.75
CA PHE A 199 -10.80 12.30 -20.49
C PHE A 199 -10.12 11.39 -19.48
N GLY A 200 -9.44 11.89 -18.43
CA GLY A 200 -8.74 10.92 -17.59
C GLY A 200 -7.88 11.36 -16.40
N SER A 201 -8.10 12.51 -15.78
CA SER A 201 -7.48 12.73 -14.44
C SER A 201 -8.31 13.60 -13.49
N ASN A 202 -9.16 14.50 -13.98
CA ASN A 202 -9.90 15.43 -13.12
C ASN A 202 -11.33 14.96 -12.75
N ASP A 203 -11.85 13.91 -13.40
CA ASP A 203 -13.24 13.43 -13.25
C ASP A 203 -13.33 12.01 -12.66
N GLU A 204 -12.20 11.44 -12.22
CA GLU A 204 -12.19 10.17 -11.48
C GLU A 204 -12.86 10.41 -10.12
N VAL A 205 -13.99 9.73 -9.89
CA VAL A 205 -14.69 9.80 -8.60
C VAL A 205 -13.99 8.81 -7.68
N ASN A 206 -13.55 9.29 -6.51
CA ASN A 206 -12.91 8.43 -5.51
C ASN A 206 -13.92 7.39 -5.02
N VAL A 207 -13.73 6.13 -5.38
CA VAL A 207 -14.52 5.01 -4.87
C VAL A 207 -13.86 4.56 -3.57
N ASP A 208 -14.63 4.48 -2.48
CA ASP A 208 -14.11 4.03 -1.19
C ASP A 208 -13.48 2.64 -1.33
N SER A 209 -12.19 2.54 -1.01
CA SER A 209 -11.41 1.31 -1.10
C SER A 209 -11.95 0.26 -0.15
N GLN A 210 -12.58 -0.79 -0.68
CA GLN A 210 -13.04 -1.93 0.12
C GLN A 210 -11.86 -2.82 0.50
N VAL A 211 -11.41 -2.72 1.76
CA VAL A 211 -10.32 -3.52 2.31
C VAL A 211 -10.79 -4.97 2.51
N TYR A 212 -10.39 -5.87 1.62
CA TYR A 212 -10.63 -7.30 1.75
C TYR A 212 -9.38 -8.04 2.28
N TRP A 213 -9.61 -9.14 3.00
CA TRP A 213 -8.65 -10.04 3.70
C TRP A 213 -7.47 -10.59 2.86
N TRP A 214 -7.38 -10.29 1.55
CA TRP A 214 -6.31 -10.67 0.62
C TRP A 214 -5.31 -9.54 0.28
N HIS A 215 -5.51 -8.33 0.84
CA HIS A 215 -4.70 -7.13 0.58
C HIS A 215 -3.18 -7.31 0.80
N ASP A 216 -2.76 -8.32 1.57
CA ASP A 216 -1.36 -8.56 1.90
C ASP A 216 -0.59 -9.33 0.80
N LYS A 217 -1.29 -10.05 -0.09
CA LYS A 217 -0.66 -10.86 -1.16
C LYS A 217 -0.61 -10.15 -2.52
N TYR A 218 -1.55 -9.26 -2.78
CA TYR A 218 -1.60 -8.44 -3.98
C TYR A 218 -1.96 -7.02 -3.57
N ARG A 219 -1.02 -6.09 -3.75
CA ARG A 219 -1.30 -4.66 -3.58
C ARG A 219 -2.49 -4.31 -4.48
N PRO A 220 -3.60 -3.78 -3.95
CA PRO A 220 -4.70 -3.29 -4.76
C PRO A 220 -4.17 -2.35 -5.84
N ARG A 221 -4.51 -2.63 -7.10
CA ARG A 221 -4.06 -1.82 -8.23
C ARG A 221 -5.25 -1.11 -8.85
N LYS A 222 -5.09 0.19 -9.10
CA LYS A 222 -5.98 0.90 -10.01
C LYS A 222 -5.70 0.43 -11.44
N PRO A 223 -6.72 -0.03 -12.19
CA PRO A 223 -6.54 -0.40 -13.59
C PRO A 223 -6.11 0.82 -14.41
N LYS A 224 -5.21 0.61 -15.38
CA LYS A 224 -4.87 1.66 -16.35
C LYS A 224 -6.06 1.85 -17.27
N TYR A 225 -6.41 3.09 -17.61
CA TYR A 225 -7.50 3.38 -18.53
C TYR A 225 -7.11 4.45 -19.54
N PHE A 226 -7.77 4.45 -20.69
CA PHE A 226 -7.62 5.46 -21.73
C PHE A 226 -9.00 5.82 -22.26
N ASN A 227 -9.61 6.84 -21.67
CA ASN A 227 -10.99 7.22 -21.97
C ASN A 227 -11.04 8.46 -22.87
N ARG A 228 -12.06 8.52 -23.72
CA ARG A 228 -12.28 9.60 -24.68
C ARG A 228 -13.73 10.03 -24.65
N VAL A 229 -13.97 11.33 -24.50
CA VAL A 229 -15.30 11.91 -24.61
C VAL A 229 -15.52 12.34 -26.04
N HIS A 230 -16.58 11.82 -26.65
CA HIS A 230 -17.02 12.27 -27.96
C HIS A 230 -17.84 13.53 -27.80
N THR A 231 -17.26 14.68 -28.13
CA THR A 231 -17.96 15.95 -28.16
C THR A 231 -18.23 16.36 -29.60
N GLY A 232 -19.37 17.00 -29.85
CA GLY A 232 -19.68 17.45 -31.18
C GLY A 232 -20.76 18.52 -31.18
N TYR A 233 -20.95 19.11 -32.35
CA TYR A 233 -21.95 20.15 -32.58
C TYR A 233 -23.33 19.53 -32.81
N GLU A 234 -24.34 20.11 -32.18
CA GLU A 234 -25.73 19.76 -32.46
C GLU A 234 -26.40 20.90 -33.23
N TRP A 235 -26.54 20.74 -34.54
CA TRP A 235 -27.23 21.70 -35.41
C TRP A 235 -28.75 21.55 -35.32
N ASN A 236 -29.31 21.88 -34.15
CA ASN A 236 -30.76 21.97 -33.98
C ASN A 236 -31.31 23.24 -34.68
N LYS A 237 -32.63 23.36 -34.82
CA LYS A 237 -33.27 24.49 -35.53
C LYS A 237 -32.93 25.85 -34.89
N TYR A 238 -32.71 25.89 -33.58
CA TYR A 238 -32.31 27.10 -32.85
C TYR A 238 -30.83 27.44 -33.09
N ASN A 239 -29.95 26.44 -33.10
CA ASN A 239 -28.54 26.62 -33.32
C ASN A 239 -28.26 27.05 -34.76
N GLN A 240 -29.04 26.53 -35.72
CA GLN A 240 -28.98 26.97 -37.12
C GLN A 240 -29.33 28.45 -37.34
N THR A 241 -30.00 29.12 -36.39
CA THR A 241 -30.36 30.55 -36.53
C THR A 241 -29.41 31.48 -35.77
N HIS A 242 -28.56 30.95 -34.89
CA HIS A 242 -27.69 31.74 -34.02
C HIS A 242 -26.20 31.44 -34.18
N TYR A 243 -25.86 30.36 -34.87
CA TYR A 243 -24.49 29.92 -35.10
C TYR A 243 -24.31 29.63 -36.58
N ASP A 244 -23.11 29.93 -37.06
CA ASP A 244 -22.69 29.75 -38.45
C ASP A 244 -21.48 28.81 -38.49
N HIS A 245 -21.03 28.43 -39.69
CA HIS A 245 -19.85 27.58 -39.84
C HIS A 245 -18.60 28.17 -39.15
N ASP A 246 -18.46 29.49 -39.21
CA ASP A 246 -17.29 30.21 -38.65
C ASP A 246 -17.45 30.51 -37.15
N ASN A 247 -18.67 30.41 -36.62
CA ASN A 247 -18.98 30.53 -35.19
C ASN A 247 -19.91 29.38 -34.78
N PRO A 248 -19.39 28.14 -34.70
CA PRO A 248 -20.23 26.98 -34.44
C PRO A 248 -20.80 27.01 -33.01
N PRO A 249 -21.91 26.29 -32.77
CA PRO A 249 -22.51 26.22 -31.44
C PRO A 249 -21.55 25.60 -30.42
N PRO A 250 -21.80 25.80 -29.11
CA PRO A 250 -21.04 25.10 -28.07
C PRO A 250 -21.07 23.58 -28.29
N LYS A 251 -19.91 22.93 -28.13
CA LYS A 251 -19.81 21.47 -28.24
C LYS A 251 -20.57 20.83 -27.08
N ILE A 252 -21.36 19.82 -27.39
CA ILE A 252 -22.04 18.99 -26.40
C ILE A 252 -21.47 17.59 -26.39
N VAL A 253 -21.56 16.91 -25.25
CA VAL A 253 -21.18 15.50 -25.16
C VAL A 253 -22.18 14.65 -25.93
N GLN A 254 -21.69 13.93 -26.94
CA GLN A 254 -22.47 13.04 -27.81
C GLN A 254 -22.28 11.57 -27.46
N GLY A 255 -21.22 11.21 -26.74
CA GLY A 255 -20.95 9.83 -26.34
C GLY A 255 -19.66 9.71 -25.55
N TYR A 256 -19.40 8.50 -25.06
CA TYR A 256 -18.18 8.15 -24.33
C TYR A 256 -17.57 6.88 -24.89
N LYS A 257 -16.25 6.83 -24.89
CA LYS A 257 -15.45 5.66 -25.27
C LYS A 257 -14.50 5.33 -24.13
N PHE A 258 -14.79 4.27 -23.40
CA PHE A 258 -13.97 3.76 -22.30
C PHE A 258 -13.11 2.60 -22.78
N ASN A 259 -11.80 2.69 -22.52
CA ASN A 259 -10.89 1.56 -22.61
C ASN A 259 -10.22 1.34 -21.28
N ILE A 260 -10.60 0.27 -20.60
CA ILE A 260 -10.08 -0.05 -19.28
C ILE A 260 -9.25 -1.32 -19.39
N PHE A 261 -8.03 -1.26 -18.90
CA PHE A 261 -7.03 -2.30 -19.05
C PHE A 261 -6.88 -3.07 -17.74
N TYR A 262 -7.12 -4.37 -17.84
CA TYR A 262 -7.01 -5.38 -16.79
C TYR A 262 -6.02 -6.49 -17.23
N PRO A 263 -4.72 -6.19 -17.45
CA PRO A 263 -3.74 -7.19 -17.90
C PRO A 263 -3.50 -8.32 -16.89
N ASP A 264 -3.58 -8.01 -15.59
CA ASP A 264 -3.21 -8.91 -14.48
C ASP A 264 -4.44 -9.53 -13.79
N LEU A 265 -5.57 -9.64 -14.50
CA LEU A 265 -6.79 -10.21 -13.93
C LEU A 265 -6.54 -11.69 -13.57
N VAL A 266 -6.78 -12.06 -12.31
CA VAL A 266 -6.54 -13.43 -11.81
C VAL A 266 -7.41 -14.43 -12.56
N ASP A 267 -8.69 -14.08 -12.76
CA ASP A 267 -9.63 -14.89 -13.51
C ASP A 267 -10.01 -14.20 -14.82
N LYS A 268 -9.27 -14.51 -15.89
CA LYS A 268 -9.52 -13.98 -17.24
C LYS A 268 -10.84 -14.46 -17.85
N SER A 269 -11.50 -15.47 -17.24
CA SER A 269 -12.79 -15.98 -17.72
C SER A 269 -13.97 -15.10 -17.29
N LYS A 270 -13.83 -14.35 -16.20
CA LYS A 270 -14.84 -13.43 -15.71
C LYS A 270 -14.63 -12.06 -16.32
N ALA A 271 -15.62 -11.60 -17.07
CA ALA A 271 -15.60 -10.27 -17.65
C ALA A 271 -15.94 -9.22 -16.58
N PRO A 272 -15.25 -8.07 -16.55
CA PRO A 272 -15.65 -6.95 -15.71
C PRO A 272 -17.06 -6.45 -16.05
N ILE A 273 -17.81 -6.05 -15.03
CA ILE A 273 -19.20 -5.59 -15.12
C ILE A 273 -19.23 -4.09 -14.84
N TYR A 274 -20.17 -3.34 -15.43
CA TYR A 274 -20.40 -1.95 -15.06
C TYR A 274 -21.80 -1.74 -14.50
N THR A 275 -21.93 -0.78 -13.59
CA THR A 275 -23.20 -0.31 -13.04
C THR A 275 -23.32 1.20 -13.23
N ILE A 276 -24.55 1.71 -13.31
CA ILE A 276 -24.83 3.13 -13.42
C ILE A 276 -25.58 3.56 -12.16
N GLU A 277 -24.98 4.48 -11.41
CA GLU A 277 -25.52 5.04 -10.17
C GLU A 277 -25.82 6.53 -10.37
N LYS A 278 -26.79 7.05 -9.62
CA LYS A 278 -27.14 8.47 -9.67
C LYS A 278 -26.14 9.27 -8.85
N ASP A 279 -25.66 10.39 -9.40
CA ASP A 279 -24.69 11.28 -8.75
C ASP A 279 -25.41 12.26 -7.81
N GLY A 280 -25.84 11.77 -6.64
CA GLY A 280 -26.51 12.58 -5.62
C GLY A 280 -27.72 13.37 -6.14
N ASP A 281 -27.71 14.69 -5.92
CA ASP A 281 -28.77 15.63 -6.32
C ASP A 281 -28.72 16.06 -7.80
N SER A 282 -27.66 15.71 -8.54
CA SER A 282 -27.52 16.13 -9.93
C SER A 282 -28.31 15.19 -10.86
N ILE A 283 -29.39 15.72 -11.45
CA ILE A 283 -30.21 14.97 -12.43
C ILE A 283 -29.47 14.84 -13.78
N GLU A 284 -28.57 15.76 -14.07
CA GLU A 284 -27.86 15.89 -15.35
C GLU A 284 -26.66 14.94 -15.49
N THR A 285 -26.10 14.46 -14.38
CA THR A 285 -24.93 13.59 -14.35
C THR A 285 -25.23 12.27 -13.63
N CYS A 286 -24.56 11.21 -14.05
CA CYS A 286 -24.59 9.92 -13.38
C CYS A 286 -23.18 9.34 -13.29
N ILE A 287 -22.96 8.42 -12.37
CA ILE A 287 -21.68 7.76 -12.16
C ILE A 287 -21.75 6.39 -12.80
N ILE A 288 -20.83 6.10 -13.73
CA ILE A 288 -20.62 4.74 -14.23
C ILE A 288 -19.48 4.10 -13.44
N ARG A 289 -19.76 3.01 -12.74
CA ARG A 289 -18.77 2.26 -11.95
C ARG A 289 -18.46 0.94 -12.63
N PHE A 290 -17.18 0.60 -12.71
CA PHE A 290 -16.66 -0.62 -13.32
C PHE A 290 -16.10 -1.54 -12.23
N HIS A 291 -16.59 -2.77 -12.23
CA HIS A 291 -16.26 -3.84 -11.31
C HIS A 291 -15.45 -4.92 -12.04
N ALA A 292 -14.16 -5.03 -11.74
CA ALA A 292 -13.29 -6.08 -12.30
C ALA A 292 -13.09 -7.27 -11.36
N GLY A 293 -13.16 -7.03 -10.05
CA GLY A 293 -12.78 -8.00 -9.02
C GLY A 293 -11.27 -8.04 -8.75
N PRO A 294 -10.82 -8.84 -7.77
CA PRO A 294 -9.43 -8.88 -7.32
C PRO A 294 -8.46 -9.22 -8.46
N PRO A 295 -7.31 -8.55 -8.60
CA PRO A 295 -6.66 -7.61 -7.68
C PRO A 295 -6.96 -6.12 -7.97
N TYR A 296 -7.90 -5.84 -8.87
CA TYR A 296 -8.20 -4.47 -9.27
C TYR A 296 -9.28 -3.87 -8.38
N GLU A 297 -9.09 -2.59 -8.06
CA GLU A 297 -10.13 -1.78 -7.43
C GLU A 297 -11.18 -1.37 -8.44
N ASP A 298 -12.38 -1.12 -7.94
CA ASP A 298 -13.47 -0.58 -8.73
C ASP A 298 -13.16 0.87 -9.11
N ILE A 299 -13.40 1.22 -10.37
CA ILE A 299 -13.21 2.59 -10.87
C ILE A 299 -14.54 3.19 -11.26
N ALA A 300 -14.70 4.48 -11.03
CA ALA A 300 -15.92 5.20 -11.36
C ALA A 300 -15.65 6.51 -12.09
N PHE A 301 -16.49 6.81 -13.07
CA PHE A 301 -16.42 8.03 -13.86
C PHE A 301 -17.76 8.76 -13.83
N ARG A 302 -17.71 10.08 -13.72
CA ARG A 302 -18.90 10.92 -13.93
C ARG A 302 -19.17 11.05 -15.42
N ILE A 303 -20.41 10.77 -15.83
CA ILE A 303 -20.90 10.89 -17.20
C ILE A 303 -22.22 11.67 -17.24
N VAL A 304 -22.61 12.11 -18.43
CA VAL A 304 -23.90 12.78 -18.64
C VAL A 304 -25.03 11.76 -18.59
N ASN A 305 -26.08 12.05 -17.83
CA ASN A 305 -27.26 11.22 -17.70
C ASN A 305 -28.22 11.41 -18.90
N LYS A 306 -27.93 10.73 -20.00
CA LYS A 306 -28.76 10.68 -21.22
C LYS A 306 -28.96 9.24 -21.67
N GLU A 307 -30.05 8.97 -22.40
CA GLU A 307 -30.30 7.63 -22.96
C GLU A 307 -29.23 7.20 -23.95
N TRP A 308 -28.74 5.97 -23.80
CA TRP A 308 -27.74 5.38 -24.68
C TRP A 308 -28.36 4.77 -25.93
N GLU A 309 -27.63 4.85 -27.04
CA GLU A 309 -27.98 4.19 -28.28
C GLU A 309 -27.25 2.84 -28.38
N TYR A 310 -27.96 1.75 -28.05
CA TYR A 310 -27.44 0.38 -28.04
C TYR A 310 -27.24 -0.26 -29.44
N SER A 311 -27.35 0.53 -30.51
CA SER A 311 -27.20 -0.01 -31.87
C SER A 311 -25.72 -0.17 -32.24
N HIS A 312 -25.31 -1.40 -32.53
CA HIS A 312 -23.95 -1.68 -33.04
C HIS A 312 -23.61 -0.89 -34.31
N LYS A 313 -24.61 -0.62 -35.17
CA LYS A 313 -24.43 0.19 -36.39
C LYS A 313 -24.08 1.66 -36.09
N LYS A 314 -24.41 2.14 -34.90
CA LYS A 314 -24.13 3.52 -34.46
C LYS A 314 -22.97 3.60 -33.46
N GLY A 315 -22.12 2.57 -33.44
CA GLY A 315 -20.88 2.58 -32.66
C GLY A 315 -21.00 2.04 -31.25
N PHE A 316 -22.12 1.41 -30.87
CA PHE A 316 -22.19 0.71 -29.58
C PHE A 316 -21.28 -0.52 -29.57
N LYS A 317 -20.39 -0.59 -28.58
CA LYS A 317 -19.47 -1.71 -28.37
C LYS A 317 -19.31 -1.96 -26.88
N CYS A 318 -19.56 -3.19 -26.44
CA CYS A 318 -19.31 -3.63 -25.07
C CYS A 318 -18.67 -5.01 -25.13
N THR A 319 -17.34 -5.07 -25.15
CA THR A 319 -16.58 -6.32 -25.35
C THR A 319 -15.36 -6.35 -24.45
N PHE A 320 -15.12 -7.49 -23.80
CA PHE A 320 -13.90 -7.74 -23.03
C PHE A 320 -13.00 -8.71 -23.79
N GLU A 321 -11.85 -8.24 -24.26
CA GLU A 321 -10.92 -9.04 -25.04
C GLU A 321 -9.49 -8.79 -24.58
N ARG A 322 -8.71 -9.87 -24.39
CA ARG A 322 -7.26 -9.81 -24.08
C ARG A 322 -6.92 -8.89 -22.89
N GLY A 323 -7.76 -8.90 -21.86
CA GLY A 323 -7.58 -8.05 -20.67
C GLY A 323 -7.91 -6.59 -20.91
N ILE A 324 -8.70 -6.25 -21.94
CA ILE A 324 -9.15 -4.88 -22.21
C ILE A 324 -10.67 -4.89 -22.30
N LEU A 325 -11.30 -4.07 -21.46
CA LEU A 325 -12.72 -3.79 -21.52
C LEU A 325 -12.95 -2.57 -22.42
N HIS A 326 -13.65 -2.80 -23.53
CA HIS A 326 -14.13 -1.76 -24.43
C HIS A 326 -15.59 -1.46 -24.14
N VAL A 327 -15.91 -0.24 -23.72
CA VAL A 327 -17.29 0.24 -23.57
C VAL A 327 -17.45 1.55 -24.33
N TYR A 328 -18.02 1.47 -25.52
CA TYR A 328 -18.30 2.60 -26.41
C TYR A 328 -19.81 2.75 -26.54
N PHE A 329 -20.29 3.95 -26.31
CA PHE A 329 -21.69 4.28 -26.53
C PHE A 329 -21.84 5.73 -26.93
N ASN A 330 -22.85 5.98 -27.75
CA ASN A 330 -23.31 7.31 -28.10
C ASN A 330 -24.69 7.55 -27.49
N PHE A 331 -25.01 8.80 -27.21
CA PHE A 331 -26.34 9.19 -26.76
C PHE A 331 -27.34 9.17 -27.92
N LYS A 332 -28.58 8.76 -27.63
CA LYS A 332 -29.67 8.84 -28.59
C LYS A 332 -29.91 10.29 -28.97
N ARG A 333 -30.02 10.53 -30.28
CA ARG A 333 -30.44 11.82 -30.83
C ARG A 333 -31.93 11.77 -31.15
N TYR A 334 -32.73 12.55 -30.43
CA TYR A 334 -34.13 12.70 -30.76
C TYR A 334 -34.27 13.69 -31.91
N ARG A 335 -34.70 13.20 -33.08
CA ARG A 335 -35.11 14.09 -34.16
C ARG A 335 -36.52 14.54 -33.90
N TYR A 336 -36.70 15.83 -33.65
CA TYR A 336 -38.03 16.44 -33.63
C TYR A 336 -38.64 16.32 -35.03
N ARG A 337 -39.68 15.49 -35.17
CA ARG A 337 -40.53 15.45 -36.36
C ARG A 337 -41.69 16.42 -36.14
N ARG A 338 -41.84 17.38 -37.07
CA ARG A 338 -42.97 18.30 -37.12
C ARG A 338 -44.20 17.63 -37.68
#